data_AF-A0A2E6TD03-F1
#
_entry.id   AF-A0A2E6TD03-F1
#
_cell.length_a   1.000
_cell.length_b   1.000
_cell.length_c   1.000
_cell.angle_alpha   90.00
_cell.angle_beta   90.00
_cell.angle_gamma   90.00
#
_symmetry.space_group_name_H-M   'P 1'
#
loop_
_entity.id
_entity.type
_entity.pdbx_description
1 polymer ?
#
loop_
_entity_poly.entity_id
_entity_poly.type
_entity_poly.pdbx_seq_one_letter_code
_entity_poly.pdbx_strand_id
1 'polypeptide(L)'
;MILGTLCFLILHVGNLSDADFGMYKVHITIFSLLILGLSFKYLPDFLAVRGFCILVLLFSREALDAAFLKEPMSRLFMVSVVYIGIVAALYLSAWPYRLRDFLNWLLAKSTRTRTAGAFITSYGILLFALALSY
;
A
#
# COMPACT_ATOMS: atom_id res chain seq x y z
N MET A 1 -5.05 -6.96 -9.22
CA MET A 1 -6.23 -6.72 -8.35
C MET A 1 -6.63 -7.91 -7.50
N ILE A 2 -6.80 -9.11 -8.07
CA ILE A 2 -7.27 -10.31 -7.34
C ILE A 2 -6.50 -10.54 -6.03
N LEU A 3 -5.16 -10.55 -6.10
CA LEU A 3 -4.32 -10.72 -4.93
C LEU A 3 -4.59 -9.64 -3.86
N GLY A 4 -4.65 -8.37 -4.26
CA GLY A 4 -4.92 -7.26 -3.34
C GLY A 4 -6.28 -7.38 -2.65
N THR A 5 -7.32 -7.73 -3.39
CA THR A 5 -8.67 -7.95 -2.82
C THR A 5 -8.71 -9.19 -1.92
N LEU A 6 -8.02 -10.27 -2.28
CA LEU A 6 -7.93 -11.47 -1.44
C LEU A 6 -7.18 -11.18 -0.13
N CYS A 7 -6.04 -10.49 -0.19
CA CYS A 7 -5.30 -10.09 1.00
C CYS A 7 -6.16 -9.18 1.90
N PHE A 8 -6.91 -8.23 1.33
CA PHE A 8 -7.84 -7.41 2.10
C PHE A 8 -8.92 -8.26 2.79
N LEU A 9 -9.52 -9.21 2.08
CA LEU A 9 -10.55 -10.08 2.67
C LEU A 9 -10.01 -10.96 3.79
N ILE A 10 -8.85 -11.59 3.58
CA ILE A 10 -8.28 -12.55 4.53
C ILE A 10 -7.66 -11.84 5.73
N LEU A 11 -6.79 -10.86 5.49
CA LEU A 11 -6.00 -10.22 6.56
C LEU A 11 -6.81 -9.20 7.35
N HIS A 12 -7.68 -8.44 6.66
CA HIS A 12 -8.48 -7.41 7.30
C HIS A 12 -9.88 -7.92 7.62
N VAL A 13 -10.74 -8.18 6.61
CA VAL A 13 -12.17 -8.50 6.81
C VAL A 13 -12.40 -9.72 7.71
N GLY A 14 -11.56 -10.75 7.59
CA GLY A 14 -11.61 -11.94 8.45
C GLY A 14 -11.41 -11.62 9.94
N ASN A 15 -10.52 -10.68 10.25
CA ASN A 15 -10.09 -10.33 11.61
C ASN A 15 -10.86 -9.16 12.23
N LEU A 16 -11.91 -8.64 11.58
CA LEU A 16 -12.73 -7.56 12.18
C LEU A 16 -13.36 -8.00 13.50
N SER A 17 -13.23 -7.19 14.54
CA SER A 17 -13.98 -7.36 15.79
C SER A 17 -15.43 -6.93 15.60
N ASP A 18 -16.34 -7.39 16.46
CA ASP A 18 -17.76 -6.96 16.43
C ASP A 18 -17.92 -5.45 16.67
N ALA A 19 -16.97 -4.83 17.36
CA ALA A 19 -16.90 -3.39 17.54
C ALA A 19 -16.56 -2.62 16.24
N ASP A 20 -15.80 -3.24 15.33
CA ASP A 20 -15.29 -2.63 14.09
C ASP A 20 -16.05 -3.18 12.87
N PHE A 21 -17.38 -3.21 12.95
CA PHE A 21 -18.27 -3.72 11.89
C PHE A 21 -18.25 -5.24 11.66
N GLY A 22 -17.95 -6.04 12.69
CA GLY A 22 -17.97 -7.51 12.60
C GLY A 22 -19.30 -8.10 12.09
N MET A 23 -20.43 -7.46 12.40
CA MET A 23 -21.75 -7.85 11.90
C MET A 23 -21.92 -7.63 10.38
N TYR A 24 -21.12 -6.74 9.77
CA TYR A 24 -21.20 -6.39 8.35
C TYR A 24 -20.14 -7.07 7.48
N LYS A 25 -19.34 -8.01 8.03
CA LYS A 25 -18.29 -8.74 7.28
C LYS A 25 -18.80 -9.33 5.97
N VAL A 26 -19.99 -9.92 5.98
CA VAL A 26 -20.62 -10.52 4.78
C VAL A 26 -20.92 -9.44 3.73
N HIS A 27 -21.48 -8.31 4.14
CA HIS A 27 -21.79 -7.20 3.25
C HIS A 27 -20.52 -6.63 2.61
N ILE A 28 -19.49 -6.34 3.42
CA ILE A 28 -18.19 -5.85 2.95
C ILE A 28 -17.57 -6.83 1.95
N THR A 29 -17.66 -8.13 2.24
CA THR A 29 -17.14 -9.18 1.36
C THR A 29 -17.86 -9.18 0.01
N ILE A 30 -19.19 -9.17 0.01
CA ILE A 30 -20.00 -9.14 -1.22
C ILE A 30 -19.68 -7.91 -2.05
N PHE A 31 -19.66 -6.72 -1.44
CA PHE A 31 -19.33 -5.48 -2.16
C PHE A 31 -17.93 -5.50 -2.75
N SER A 32 -16.93 -6.00 -2.00
CA SER A 32 -15.54 -6.07 -2.51
C SER A 32 -15.41 -7.02 -3.71
N LEU A 33 -16.10 -8.17 -3.69
CA LEU A 33 -16.10 -9.13 -4.80
C LEU A 33 -16.86 -8.58 -6.01
N LEU A 34 -17.95 -7.86 -5.78
CA LEU A 34 -18.70 -7.18 -6.82
C LEU A 34 -17.81 -6.10 -7.49
N ILE A 35 -17.12 -5.27 -6.72
CA ILE A 35 -16.19 -4.26 -7.24
C ILE A 35 -15.04 -4.91 -8.02
N LEU A 36 -14.51 -6.05 -7.55
CA LEU A 36 -13.51 -6.82 -8.27
C LEU A 36 -14.03 -7.24 -9.65
N GLY A 37 -15.22 -7.86 -9.71
CA GLY A 37 -15.85 -8.29 -10.96
C GLY A 37 -16.14 -7.13 -11.92
N LEU A 38 -16.69 -6.03 -11.41
CA LEU A 38 -16.92 -4.81 -12.19
C LEU A 38 -15.61 -4.23 -12.73
N SER A 39 -14.54 -4.25 -11.93
CA SER A 39 -13.24 -3.70 -12.34
C SER A 39 -12.67 -4.45 -13.56
N PHE A 40 -12.82 -5.77 -13.63
CA PHE A 40 -12.42 -6.54 -14.81
C PHE A 40 -13.22 -6.19 -16.06
N LYS A 41 -14.51 -5.92 -15.91
CA LYS A 41 -15.39 -5.59 -17.04
C LYS A 41 -15.18 -4.17 -17.56
N TYR A 42 -15.06 -3.20 -16.66
CA TYR A 42 -15.09 -1.78 -17.02
C TYR A 42 -13.70 -1.14 -17.13
N LEU A 43 -12.66 -1.66 -16.47
CA LEU A 43 -11.33 -1.03 -16.43
C LEU A 43 -10.17 -2.04 -16.63
N PRO A 44 -10.06 -2.66 -17.83
CA PRO A 44 -9.08 -3.72 -18.09
C PRO A 44 -7.61 -3.22 -18.13
N ASP A 45 -7.35 -1.98 -18.55
CA ASP A 45 -6.00 -1.55 -18.97
C ASP A 45 -4.97 -1.37 -17.85
N PHE A 46 -5.41 -1.22 -16.59
CA PHE A 46 -4.51 -0.92 -15.45
C PHE A 46 -4.87 -1.66 -14.16
N LEU A 47 -5.35 -2.90 -14.29
CA LEU A 47 -5.77 -3.71 -13.15
C LEU A 47 -4.62 -4.13 -12.23
N ALA A 48 -3.38 -4.16 -12.75
CA ALA A 48 -2.19 -4.42 -11.94
C ALA A 48 -1.90 -3.25 -10.99
N VAL A 49 -1.88 -2.02 -11.50
CA VAL A 49 -1.58 -0.80 -10.73
C VAL A 49 -2.56 -0.61 -9.59
N ARG A 50 -3.86 -0.78 -9.86
CA ARG A 50 -4.91 -0.66 -8.85
C ARG A 50 -4.81 -1.72 -7.76
N GLY A 51 -4.50 -2.96 -8.16
CA GLY A 51 -4.25 -4.04 -7.21
C GLY A 51 -3.05 -3.76 -6.31
N PHE A 52 -1.99 -3.18 -6.87
CA PHE A 52 -0.84 -2.74 -6.10
C PHE A 52 -1.21 -1.63 -5.11
N CYS A 53 -2.02 -0.65 -5.51
CA CYS A 53 -2.49 0.41 -4.61
C CYS A 53 -3.29 -0.16 -3.41
N ILE A 54 -4.13 -1.18 -3.62
CA ILE A 54 -4.84 -1.86 -2.53
C ILE A 54 -3.85 -2.47 -1.54
N LEU A 55 -2.81 -3.15 -2.02
CA LEU A 55 -1.78 -3.74 -1.16
C LEU A 55 -1.00 -2.69 -0.37
N VAL A 56 -0.62 -1.57 -1.01
CA VAL A 56 0.07 -0.47 -0.34
C VAL A 56 -0.79 0.14 0.77
N LEU A 57 -2.08 0.37 0.50
CA LEU A 57 -3.00 0.92 1.50
C LEU A 57 -3.24 -0.06 2.65
N LEU A 58 -3.39 -1.36 2.35
CA LEU A 58 -3.51 -2.41 3.37
C LEU A 58 -2.26 -2.48 4.25
N PHE A 59 -1.07 -2.50 3.66
CA PHE A 59 0.18 -2.48 4.40
C PHE A 59 0.33 -1.21 5.24
N SER A 60 -0.05 -0.06 4.70
CA SER A 60 0.03 1.23 5.39
C SER A 60 -0.81 1.25 6.66
N ARG A 61 -2.00 0.64 6.62
CA ARG A 61 -2.85 0.47 7.81
C ARG A 61 -2.12 -0.32 8.91
N GLU A 62 -1.65 -1.53 8.60
CA GLU A 62 -0.96 -2.38 9.57
C GLU A 62 0.32 -1.72 10.10
N ALA A 63 1.05 -1.01 9.24
CA ALA A 63 2.24 -0.26 9.64
C ALA A 63 1.92 0.89 10.60
N LEU A 64 0.82 1.62 10.39
CA LEU A 64 0.37 2.69 11.27
C LEU A 64 -0.12 2.15 12.62
N ASP A 65 -0.87 1.04 12.61
CA ASP A 65 -1.34 0.38 13.84
C ASP A 65 -0.15 -0.12 14.68
N ALA A 66 0.86 -0.74 14.05
CA ALA A 66 2.09 -1.15 14.73
C ALA A 66 2.90 0.02 15.31
N ALA A 67 2.80 1.20 14.69
CA ALA A 67 3.48 2.41 15.13
C ALA A 67 2.82 3.07 16.34
N PHE A 68 1.52 2.83 16.58
CA PHE A 68 0.71 3.58 17.53
C PHE A 68 1.26 3.53 18.96
N LEU A 69 1.76 2.37 19.38
CA LEU A 69 2.25 2.10 20.75
C LEU A 69 3.75 2.39 20.95
N LYS A 70 4.45 2.96 19.97
CA LYS A 70 5.89 3.22 20.02
C LYS A 70 6.22 4.68 20.35
N GLU A 71 7.43 4.89 20.86
CA GLU A 71 7.90 6.22 21.24
C GLU A 71 7.87 7.25 20.10
N PRO A 72 7.64 8.53 20.43
CA PRO A 72 7.27 9.54 19.46
C PRO A 72 8.39 9.88 18.44
N MET A 73 9.67 9.81 18.83
CA MET A 73 10.77 10.29 17.99
C MET A 73 11.12 9.34 16.82
N SER A 74 11.28 8.04 17.08
CA SER A 74 11.59 7.05 16.01
C SER A 74 10.36 6.78 15.12
N ARG A 75 9.15 6.90 15.68
CA ARG A 75 7.88 6.72 14.98
C ARG A 75 7.68 7.70 13.81
N LEU A 76 8.05 8.96 13.97
CA LEU A 76 7.78 10.01 12.98
C LEU A 76 8.43 9.72 11.62
N PHE A 77 9.64 9.17 11.62
CA PHE A 77 10.33 8.80 10.38
C PHE A 77 9.56 7.74 9.60
N MET A 78 9.17 6.64 10.26
CA MET A 78 8.39 5.58 9.60
C MET A 78 7.02 6.08 9.14
N VAL A 79 6.27 6.75 10.03
CA VAL A 79 4.91 7.22 9.77
C VAL A 79 4.87 8.22 8.61
N SER A 80 5.85 9.13 8.51
CA SER A 80 5.93 10.12 7.43
C SER A 80 6.01 9.45 6.04
N VAL A 81 6.84 8.41 5.89
CA VAL A 81 6.97 7.68 4.62
C VAL A 81 5.73 6.85 4.33
N VAL A 82 5.09 6.27 5.34
CA VAL A 82 3.82 5.57 5.16
C VAL A 82 2.75 6.53 4.62
N TYR A 83 2.63 7.75 5.16
CA TYR A 83 1.69 8.74 4.62
C TYR A 83 2.01 9.17 3.19
N ILE A 84 3.29 9.32 2.84
CA ILE A 84 3.69 9.56 1.44
C ILE A 84 3.22 8.38 0.55
N GLY A 85 3.38 7.15 1.01
CA GLY A 85 2.89 5.94 0.35
C GLY A 85 1.38 5.93 0.15
N ILE A 86 0.61 6.34 1.17
CA ILE A 86 -0.87 6.46 1.09
C ILE A 86 -1.26 7.48 0.03
N VAL A 87 -0.68 8.68 0.07
CA VAL A 87 -0.97 9.75 -0.91
C VAL A 87 -0.61 9.28 -2.32
N ALA A 88 0.53 8.62 -2.50
CA ALA A 88 0.93 8.06 -3.78
C ALA A 88 -0.03 6.97 -4.26
N ALA A 89 -0.49 6.07 -3.39
CA ALA A 89 -1.44 5.01 -3.74
C ALA A 89 -2.81 5.59 -4.15
N LEU A 90 -3.32 6.59 -3.43
CA LEU A 90 -4.56 7.29 -3.79
C LEU A 90 -4.43 7.99 -5.15
N TYR A 91 -3.31 8.66 -5.37
CA TYR A 91 -3.01 9.36 -6.61
C TYR A 91 -2.93 8.41 -7.82
N LEU A 92 -2.18 7.32 -7.68
CA LEU A 92 -2.01 6.32 -8.73
C LEU A 92 -3.28 5.49 -8.97
N SER A 93 -4.13 5.31 -7.95
CA SER A 93 -5.44 4.68 -8.11
C SER A 93 -6.35 5.50 -9.03
N ALA A 94 -6.35 6.82 -8.85
CA ALA A 94 -7.08 7.74 -9.72
C ALA A 94 -6.50 7.72 -11.14
N TRP A 95 -5.20 7.96 -11.29
CA TRP A 95 -4.53 8.17 -12.59
C TRP A 95 -3.44 7.11 -12.84
N PRO A 96 -3.82 5.86 -13.19
CA PRO A 96 -2.90 4.73 -13.19
C PRO A 96 -1.83 4.77 -14.28
N TYR A 97 -2.08 5.47 -15.39
CA TYR A 97 -1.12 5.61 -16.49
C TYR A 97 0.19 6.28 -16.04
N ARG A 98 0.14 7.14 -15.00
CA ARG A 98 1.32 7.83 -14.48
C ARG A 98 2.35 6.89 -13.89
N LEU A 99 1.93 5.73 -13.33
CA LEU A 99 2.90 4.75 -12.85
C LEU A 99 3.70 4.15 -14.01
N ARG A 100 3.04 3.88 -15.15
CA ARG A 100 3.71 3.37 -16.36
C ARG A 100 4.76 4.37 -16.84
N ASP A 101 4.39 5.64 -16.97
CA ASP A 101 5.30 6.69 -17.43
C ASP A 101 6.47 6.91 -16.46
N PHE A 102 6.19 6.85 -15.14
CA PHE A 102 7.21 6.92 -14.11
C PHE A 102 8.21 5.77 -14.23
N LEU A 103 7.73 4.53 -14.38
CA LEU A 103 8.59 3.36 -14.54
C LEU A 103 9.40 3.45 -15.83
N ASN A 104 8.81 3.88 -16.94
CA ASN A 104 9.52 4.10 -18.19
C ASN A 104 10.63 5.13 -18.03
N TRP A 105 10.36 6.26 -17.37
CA TRP A 105 11.36 7.31 -17.09
C TRP A 105 12.49 6.82 -16.17
N LEU A 106 12.14 6.04 -15.15
CA LEU A 106 13.07 5.51 -14.15
C LEU A 106 14.00 4.47 -14.78
N LEU A 107 13.43 3.52 -15.53
CA LEU A 107 14.15 2.42 -16.16
C LEU A 107 14.88 2.80 -17.45
N ALA A 108 14.58 3.96 -18.05
CA ALA A 108 15.24 4.43 -19.27
C ALA A 108 16.77 4.61 -19.13
N LYS A 109 17.29 4.85 -17.92
CA LYS A 109 18.74 4.94 -17.67
C LYS A 109 19.13 4.14 -16.45
N SER A 110 20.11 3.25 -16.61
CA SER A 110 20.74 2.47 -15.52
C SER A 110 21.15 3.35 -14.34
N THR A 111 21.70 4.54 -14.61
CA THR A 111 22.11 5.49 -13.57
C THR A 111 20.94 5.91 -12.67
N ARG A 112 19.75 6.17 -13.23
CA ARG A 112 18.56 6.60 -12.48
C ARG A 112 18.05 5.48 -11.58
N THR A 113 17.93 4.27 -12.12
CA THR A 113 17.55 3.08 -11.35
C THR A 113 18.53 2.84 -10.21
N ARG A 114 19.84 2.95 -10.46
CA ARG A 114 20.87 2.75 -9.44
C ARG A 114 20.82 3.83 -8.34
N THR A 115 20.62 5.09 -8.71
CA THR A 115 20.45 6.17 -7.71
C THR A 115 19.20 5.96 -6.87
N ALA A 116 18.05 5.62 -7.48
CA ALA A 116 16.81 5.38 -6.76
C ALA A 116 16.94 4.18 -5.80
N GLY A 117 17.56 3.10 -6.26
CA GLY A 117 17.85 1.94 -5.42
C GLY A 117 18.79 2.28 -4.25
N ALA A 118 19.83 3.08 -4.49
CA ALA A 118 20.73 3.55 -3.44
C ALA A 118 20.00 4.40 -2.38
N PHE A 119 19.12 5.31 -2.80
CA PHE A 119 18.28 6.09 -1.88
C PHE A 119 17.37 5.20 -1.04
N ILE A 120 16.64 4.27 -1.65
CA ILE A 120 15.75 3.35 -0.93
C ILE A 120 16.54 2.48 0.05
N THR A 121 17.71 1.98 -0.35
CA THR A 121 18.58 1.17 0.51
C THR A 121 19.12 1.98 1.68
N SER A 122 19.59 3.21 1.44
CA SER A 122 20.09 4.09 2.49
C SER A 122 18.99 4.43 3.52
N TYR A 123 17.76 4.62 3.05
CA TYR A 123 16.61 4.85 3.91
C TYR A 123 16.24 3.61 4.73
N GLY A 124 16.29 2.42 4.12
CA GLY A 124 16.09 1.15 4.83
C GLY A 124 17.14 0.92 5.93
N ILE A 125 18.41 1.23 5.65
CA ILE A 125 19.49 1.16 6.64
C ILE A 125 19.25 2.15 7.79
N LEU A 126 18.80 3.37 7.49
CA LEU A 126 18.46 4.37 8.49
C LEU A 126 17.33 3.87 9.40
N LEU A 127 16.24 3.34 8.84
CA LEU A 127 15.15 2.77 9.63
C LEU A 127 15.60 1.58 10.48
N PHE A 128 16.47 0.71 9.94
CA PHE A 128 17.04 -0.41 10.68
C PHE A 128 17.89 0.05 11.87
N ALA A 129 18.74 1.06 11.66
CA ALA A 129 19.54 1.65 12.74
C ALA A 129 18.66 2.28 13.83
N LEU A 130 17.59 2.99 13.44
CA LEU A 130 16.62 3.53 14.39
C LEU A 130 15.88 2.43 15.15
N ALA A 131 15.58 1.31 14.51
CA ALA A 131 14.93 0.18 15.16
C ALA A 131 15.83 -0.51 16.21
N LEU A 132 17.15 -0.54 15.99
CA LEU A 132 18.12 -1.07 16.96
C LEU A 132 18.42 -0.12 18.12
N SER A 133 18.17 1.18 17.93
CA SER A 133 18.35 2.20 18.97
C SER A 133 17.22 2.20 20.01
N TYR A 134 16.21 1.36 19.84
CA TYR A 134 15.04 1.18 20.72
C TYR A 134 15.15 -0.15 21.48
#